data_AF-A0A359BHJ4-F1
#
_entry.id   AF-A0A359BHJ4-F1
#
_cell.length_a   1.000
_cell.length_b   1.000
_cell.length_c   1.000
_cell.angle_alpha   90.00
_cell.angle_beta   90.00
_cell.angle_gamma   90.00
#
_symmetry.space_group_name_H-M   'P 1'
#
loop_
_entity.id
_entity.type
_entity.pdbx_description
1 polymer ?
#
loop_
_entity_poly.entity_id
_entity_poly.type
_entity_poly.pdbx_seq_one_letter_code
_entity_poly.pdbx_strand_id
1 'polypeptide(L)'
;MGLASSQARLLNLTTRMHQIEYKAAKLEAEKLQMANESDQVYNTYLEALEKTKVQYQVLSTDGSVTYSDINNYSDFLKAGYAIDFKGTVYSGSTGVKADEGNFTSVGTITPTAQEVAAGGKYEGLTANRTYRVYNDGTQDYYTQTALTAGNTATLQKVPNGTLTINNVKTATFDYAQLCADAFDADPANPPANVQEVITNLIKSGDVTLVQARKDDTFAVESDNDFNIFETSVATNTGLQEVTDTTAVKKAEAKYEADMKKIDNKDRKYDSDIAALETERNAIKQE
;
A
#
# COMPACT_ATOMS: atom_id res chain seq x y z
N MET A 1 30.12 -69.89 28.92
CA MET A 1 29.58 -68.97 27.88
C MET A 1 28.34 -68.17 28.31
N GLY A 2 27.87 -68.23 29.57
CA GLY A 2 26.62 -67.55 29.99
C GLY A 2 26.73 -66.05 30.31
N LEU A 3 27.87 -65.57 30.82
CA LEU A 3 28.04 -64.18 31.28
C LEU A 3 28.14 -63.14 30.14
N ALA A 4 28.76 -63.51 29.01
CA ALA A 4 28.85 -62.60 27.86
C ALA A 4 27.49 -62.40 27.18
N SER A 5 26.63 -63.42 27.21
CA SER A 5 25.28 -63.35 26.64
C SER A 5 24.34 -62.50 27.49
N SER A 6 24.43 -62.57 28.83
CA SER A 6 23.62 -61.72 29.71
C SER A 6 24.03 -60.24 29.66
N GLN A 7 25.33 -59.95 29.57
CA GLN A 7 25.84 -58.58 29.38
C GLN A 7 25.44 -57.98 28.03
N ALA A 8 25.50 -58.77 26.95
CA ALA A 8 25.04 -58.34 25.63
C ALA A 8 23.52 -58.05 25.60
N ARG A 9 22.72 -58.83 26.33
CA ARG A 9 21.27 -58.63 26.45
C ARG A 9 20.93 -57.37 27.25
N LEU A 10 21.59 -57.15 28.39
CA LEU A 10 21.45 -55.94 29.22
C LEU A 10 21.83 -54.68 28.44
N LEU A 11 22.92 -54.73 27.68
CA LEU A 11 23.34 -53.62 26.82
C LEU A 11 22.28 -53.31 25.76
N ASN A 12 21.70 -54.34 25.13
CA ASN A 12 20.66 -54.18 24.13
C ASN A 12 19.38 -53.55 24.74
N LEU A 13 18.93 -54.04 25.89
CA LEU A 13 17.79 -53.45 26.63
C LEU A 13 18.05 -51.98 27.00
N THR A 14 19.25 -51.67 27.47
CA THR A 14 19.66 -50.29 27.82
C THR A 14 19.67 -49.37 26.60
N THR A 15 20.20 -49.83 25.46
CA THR A 15 20.18 -49.06 24.21
C THR A 15 18.77 -48.80 23.70
N ARG A 16 17.86 -49.79 23.79
CA ARG A 16 16.45 -49.62 23.42
C ARG A 16 15.74 -48.65 24.34
N MET A 17 15.99 -48.71 25.65
CA MET A 17 15.41 -47.78 26.62
C MET A 17 15.84 -46.34 26.35
N HIS A 18 17.14 -46.10 26.12
CA HIS A 18 17.64 -44.76 25.78
C HIS A 18 17.09 -44.24 24.44
N GLN A 19 16.93 -45.11 23.44
CA GLN A 19 16.30 -44.72 22.17
C GLN A 19 14.83 -44.30 22.37
N ILE A 20 14.09 -45.00 23.23
CA ILE A 20 12.69 -44.67 23.57
C ILE A 20 12.63 -43.34 24.32
N GLU A 21 13.48 -43.13 25.32
CA GLU A 21 13.55 -41.88 26.08
C GLU A 21 13.91 -40.68 25.19
N TYR A 22 14.89 -40.86 24.30
CA TYR A 22 15.27 -39.83 23.33
C TYR A 22 14.10 -39.48 22.39
N LYS A 23 13.38 -40.49 21.88
CA LYS A 23 12.20 -40.26 21.03
C LYS A 23 11.10 -39.54 21.80
N ALA A 24 10.79 -39.96 23.03
CA ALA A 24 9.76 -39.32 23.85
C ALA A 24 10.10 -37.84 24.12
N ALA A 25 11.32 -37.54 24.56
CA ALA A 25 11.76 -36.16 24.79
C ALA A 25 11.70 -35.29 23.52
N LYS A 26 12.02 -35.89 22.36
CA LYS A 26 11.88 -35.21 21.07
C LYS A 26 10.41 -34.88 20.76
N LEU A 27 9.50 -35.83 20.95
CA LEU A 27 8.06 -35.61 20.71
C LEU A 27 7.48 -34.55 21.66
N GLU A 28 7.90 -34.52 22.92
CA GLU A 28 7.50 -33.48 23.87
C GLU A 28 7.97 -32.09 23.43
N ALA A 29 9.22 -31.98 22.94
CA ALA A 29 9.72 -30.72 22.38
C ALA A 29 8.93 -30.27 21.14
N GLU A 30 8.57 -31.20 20.25
CA GLU A 30 7.72 -30.91 19.08
C GLU A 30 6.31 -30.45 19.51
N LYS A 31 5.73 -30.99 20.60
CA LYS A 31 4.46 -30.50 21.17
C LYS A 31 4.54 -29.07 21.69
N LEU A 32 5.62 -28.71 22.39
CA LEU A 32 5.84 -27.34 22.82
C LEU A 32 5.94 -26.38 21.64
N GLN A 33 6.60 -26.79 20.56
CA GLN A 33 6.64 -25.99 19.34
C GLN A 33 5.24 -25.84 18.71
N MET A 34 4.44 -26.90 18.67
CA MET A 34 3.06 -26.82 18.14
C MET A 34 2.16 -25.91 18.96
N ALA A 35 2.34 -25.83 20.27
CA ALA A 35 1.60 -24.88 21.11
C ALA A 35 1.89 -23.43 20.66
N ASN A 36 3.16 -23.10 20.43
CA ASN A 36 3.54 -21.78 19.91
C ASN A 36 2.98 -21.53 18.49
N GLU A 37 2.99 -22.56 17.62
CA GLU A 37 2.40 -22.47 16.27
C GLU A 37 0.88 -22.22 16.35
N SER A 38 0.18 -22.85 17.30
CA SER A 38 -1.25 -22.66 17.54
C SER A 38 -1.56 -21.22 17.97
N ASP A 39 -0.80 -20.68 18.93
CA ASP A 39 -0.94 -19.30 19.39
C ASP A 39 -0.70 -18.31 18.24
N GLN A 40 0.30 -18.56 17.39
CA GLN A 40 0.57 -17.72 16.23
C GLN A 40 -0.57 -17.74 15.21
N VAL A 41 -1.13 -18.92 14.91
CA VAL A 41 -2.27 -19.07 14.00
C VAL A 41 -3.50 -18.32 14.53
N TYR A 42 -3.73 -18.39 15.84
CA TYR A 42 -4.78 -17.64 16.51
C TYR A 42 -4.58 -16.12 16.43
N ASN A 43 -3.38 -15.63 16.74
CA ASN A 43 -3.07 -14.20 16.67
C ASN A 43 -3.22 -13.66 15.24
N THR A 44 -2.76 -14.42 14.25
CA THR A 44 -2.94 -14.05 12.83
C THR A 44 -4.42 -13.94 12.44
N TYR A 45 -5.28 -14.77 13.02
CA TYR A 45 -6.72 -14.69 12.81
C TYR A 45 -7.33 -13.45 13.46
N LEU A 46 -6.91 -13.10 14.69
CA LEU A 46 -7.34 -11.87 15.36
C LEU A 46 -6.92 -10.62 14.58
N GLU A 47 -5.67 -10.55 14.10
CA GLU A 47 -5.20 -9.44 13.28
C GLU A 47 -6.03 -9.27 12.00
N ALA A 48 -6.42 -10.39 11.37
CA ALA A 48 -7.27 -10.35 10.19
C ALA A 48 -8.71 -9.91 10.49
N LEU A 49 -9.23 -10.18 11.70
CA LEU A 49 -10.54 -9.69 12.15
C LEU A 49 -10.53 -8.17 12.39
N GLU A 50 -9.42 -7.64 12.90
CA GLU A 50 -9.25 -6.21 13.14
C GLU A 50 -8.90 -5.44 11.86
N LYS A 51 -8.56 -6.13 10.78
CA LYS A 51 -8.25 -5.50 9.49
C LYS A 51 -9.51 -4.86 8.90
N THR A 52 -9.48 -3.54 8.82
CA THR A 52 -10.48 -2.73 8.13
C THR A 52 -9.90 -2.17 6.83
N LYS A 53 -10.79 -1.65 6.00
CA LYS A 53 -10.52 -1.01 4.71
C LYS A 53 -11.32 0.28 4.58
N VAL A 54 -10.79 1.24 3.83
CA VAL A 54 -11.52 2.46 3.47
C VAL A 54 -12.25 2.27 2.14
N GLN A 55 -13.50 2.70 2.08
CA GLN A 55 -14.34 2.70 0.89
C GLN A 55 -14.82 4.12 0.57
N TYR A 56 -15.08 4.38 -0.70
CA TYR A 56 -15.67 5.64 -1.17
C TYR A 56 -17.07 5.44 -1.73
N GLN A 57 -17.88 6.47 -1.62
CA GLN A 57 -19.25 6.52 -2.11
C GLN A 57 -19.28 6.60 -3.64
N VAL A 58 -20.06 5.72 -4.24
CA VAL A 58 -20.35 5.70 -5.67
C VAL A 58 -21.84 5.93 -5.88
N LEU A 59 -22.16 7.02 -6.57
CA LEU A 59 -23.52 7.30 -7.01
C LEU A 59 -23.76 6.59 -8.34
N SER A 60 -24.69 5.65 -8.35
CA SER A 60 -25.11 4.94 -9.55
C SER A 60 -26.05 5.81 -10.40
N THR A 61 -26.16 5.49 -11.69
CA THR A 61 -27.02 6.23 -12.65
C THR A 61 -28.49 6.27 -12.26
N ASP A 62 -28.94 5.34 -11.42
CA ASP A 62 -30.31 5.26 -10.87
C ASP A 62 -30.52 6.12 -9.61
N GLY A 63 -29.51 6.88 -9.18
CA GLY A 63 -29.54 7.69 -7.96
C GLY A 63 -29.32 6.88 -6.67
N SER A 64 -29.05 5.57 -6.77
CA SER A 64 -28.68 4.76 -5.62
C SER A 64 -27.23 5.03 -5.19
N VAL A 65 -27.02 5.01 -3.89
CA VAL A 65 -25.70 5.18 -3.28
C VAL A 65 -25.16 3.80 -2.92
N THR A 66 -23.97 3.50 -3.42
CA THR A 66 -23.20 2.30 -3.05
C THR A 66 -21.81 2.72 -2.55
N TYR A 67 -21.08 1.79 -1.93
CA TYR A 67 -19.70 2.02 -1.52
C TYR A 67 -18.79 1.03 -2.22
N SER A 68 -17.67 1.53 -2.72
CA SER A 68 -16.70 0.76 -3.50
C SER A 68 -15.32 0.79 -2.84
N ASP A 69 -14.58 -0.31 -3.04
CA ASP A 69 -13.21 -0.45 -2.57
C ASP A 69 -12.24 0.37 -3.43
N ILE A 70 -11.15 0.85 -2.82
CA ILE A 70 -10.09 1.61 -3.50
C ILE A 70 -9.11 0.65 -4.19
N ASN A 71 -9.59 -0.07 -5.21
CA ASN A 71 -8.77 -1.03 -5.97
C ASN A 71 -7.69 -0.33 -6.82
N ASN A 72 -7.98 0.87 -7.32
CA ASN A 72 -7.05 1.70 -8.07
C ASN A 72 -7.08 3.14 -7.54
N TYR A 73 -5.92 3.79 -7.53
CA TYR A 73 -5.83 5.19 -7.10
C TYR A 73 -6.56 6.14 -8.06
N SER A 74 -6.58 5.82 -9.36
CA SER A 74 -7.31 6.61 -10.35
C SER A 74 -8.82 6.65 -10.11
N ASP A 75 -9.40 5.60 -9.52
CA ASP A 75 -10.82 5.57 -9.19
C ASP A 75 -11.12 6.40 -7.93
N PHE A 76 -10.17 6.46 -6.99
CA PHE A 76 -10.22 7.38 -5.84
C PHE A 76 -10.20 8.84 -6.29
N LEU A 77 -9.32 9.18 -7.24
CA LEU A 77 -9.25 10.53 -7.82
C LEU A 77 -10.56 10.89 -8.55
N LYS A 78 -11.13 9.97 -9.35
CA LYS A 78 -12.43 10.19 -10.02
C LYS A 78 -13.59 10.33 -9.04
N ALA A 79 -13.50 9.70 -7.87
CA ALA A 79 -14.48 9.89 -6.80
C ALA A 79 -14.38 11.26 -6.12
N GLY A 80 -13.40 12.07 -6.52
CA GLY A 80 -13.20 13.43 -6.03
C GLY A 80 -12.32 13.49 -4.78
N TYR A 81 -11.45 12.52 -4.56
CA TYR A 81 -10.53 12.50 -3.41
C TYR A 81 -9.08 12.31 -3.85
N ALA A 82 -8.17 13.08 -3.27
CA ALA A 82 -6.73 12.91 -3.39
C ALA A 82 -6.10 12.80 -1.99
N ILE A 83 -4.91 12.21 -1.92
CA ILE A 83 -4.12 12.14 -0.70
C ILE A 83 -3.14 13.31 -0.69
N ASP A 84 -3.11 14.04 0.41
CA ASP A 84 -2.02 14.94 0.75
C ASP A 84 -1.08 14.24 1.74
N PHE A 85 0.20 14.19 1.40
CA PHE A 85 1.23 13.65 2.27
C PHE A 85 2.37 14.66 2.37
N LYS A 86 2.62 15.12 3.61
CA LYS A 86 3.67 16.11 3.93
C LYS A 86 3.60 17.34 3.01
N GLY A 87 2.39 17.80 2.71
CA GLY A 87 2.12 18.98 1.89
C GLY A 87 2.28 18.82 0.39
N THR A 88 2.37 17.59 -0.09
CA THR A 88 2.27 17.27 -1.52
C THR A 88 0.96 16.54 -1.79
N VAL A 89 0.13 17.13 -2.64
CA VAL A 89 -1.16 16.55 -3.06
C VAL A 89 -0.96 15.67 -4.30
N TYR A 90 -1.23 14.37 -4.14
CA TYR A 90 -1.09 13.38 -5.20
C TYR A 90 -2.35 13.32 -6.06
N SER A 91 -2.51 14.30 -6.95
CA SER A 91 -3.71 14.49 -7.79
C SER A 91 -3.78 13.61 -9.06
N GLY A 92 -2.78 12.77 -9.32
CA GLY A 92 -2.60 12.02 -10.57
C GLY A 92 -2.12 12.87 -11.74
N SER A 93 -1.80 14.15 -11.51
CA SER A 93 -1.30 15.07 -12.53
C SER A 93 0.21 14.94 -12.73
N THR A 94 0.70 15.40 -13.88
CA THR A 94 2.13 15.54 -14.16
C THR A 94 2.53 17.00 -14.03
N GLY A 95 3.44 17.30 -13.11
CA GLY A 95 4.10 18.58 -12.96
C GLY A 95 5.52 18.60 -13.53
N VAL A 96 6.13 19.78 -13.43
CA VAL A 96 7.55 19.99 -13.76
C VAL A 96 8.26 20.40 -12.47
N LYS A 97 9.45 19.84 -12.21
CA LYS A 97 10.41 20.35 -11.22
C LYS A 97 11.53 21.06 -12.00
N ALA A 98 11.75 22.35 -11.74
CA ALA A 98 13.03 22.95 -12.12
C ALA A 98 14.06 22.66 -11.03
N ASP A 99 15.33 22.75 -11.38
CA ASP A 99 16.44 22.70 -10.41
C ASP A 99 16.34 23.83 -9.33
N GLU A 100 15.46 24.82 -9.53
CA GLU A 100 15.18 25.94 -8.60
C GLU A 100 13.73 25.97 -8.07
N GLY A 101 13.12 24.80 -7.84
CA GLY A 101 11.84 24.71 -7.10
C GLY A 101 10.77 23.85 -7.77
N ASN A 102 9.87 23.32 -6.94
CA ASN A 102 8.71 22.53 -7.37
C ASN A 102 7.64 23.46 -7.97
N PHE A 103 7.13 23.15 -9.17
CA PHE A 103 5.92 23.79 -9.72
C PHE A 103 4.72 22.85 -9.53
N THR A 104 3.55 23.41 -9.21
CA THR A 104 2.33 22.64 -8.89
C THR A 104 1.55 22.21 -10.12
N SER A 105 1.66 22.92 -11.26
CA SER A 105 0.97 22.54 -12.49
C SER A 105 1.59 23.19 -13.75
N VAL A 106 1.38 22.53 -14.89
CA VAL A 106 1.73 23.03 -16.22
C VAL A 106 0.50 22.92 -17.12
N GLY A 107 -0.07 24.05 -17.53
CA GLY A 107 -1.27 24.10 -18.37
C GLY A 107 -1.03 24.79 -19.71
N THR A 108 -1.74 24.38 -20.77
CA THR A 108 -1.65 24.98 -22.11
C THR A 108 -2.82 25.95 -22.34
N ILE A 109 -2.54 27.15 -22.85
CA ILE A 109 -3.55 28.11 -23.29
C ILE A 109 -3.63 28.06 -24.81
N THR A 110 -4.83 27.77 -25.32
CA THR A 110 -5.19 27.96 -26.74
C THR A 110 -6.11 29.18 -26.83
N PRO A 111 -5.59 30.39 -27.11
CA PRO A 111 -6.43 31.58 -27.20
C PRO A 111 -7.39 31.47 -28.40
N THR A 112 -8.64 31.91 -28.22
CA THR A 112 -9.62 31.94 -29.31
C THR A 112 -9.29 33.04 -30.31
N ALA A 113 -9.69 32.87 -31.58
CA ALA A 113 -9.40 33.84 -32.64
C ALA A 113 -9.96 35.25 -32.34
N GLN A 114 -11.03 35.36 -31.55
CA GLN A 114 -11.58 36.64 -31.10
C GLN A 114 -10.70 37.36 -30.08
N GLU A 115 -10.01 36.64 -29.19
CA GLU A 115 -9.12 37.23 -28.17
C GLU A 115 -7.83 37.78 -28.79
N VAL A 116 -7.35 37.14 -29.86
CA VAL A 116 -6.19 37.61 -30.66
C VAL A 116 -6.51 38.89 -31.43
N ALA A 117 -7.75 39.04 -31.90
CA ALA A 117 -8.16 40.18 -32.71
C ALA A 117 -8.51 41.44 -31.89
N ALA A 118 -8.84 41.30 -30.60
CA ALA A 118 -9.37 42.39 -29.78
C ALA A 118 -8.31 43.34 -29.18
N GLY A 119 -7.02 43.25 -29.53
CA GLY A 119 -5.98 44.18 -29.08
C GLY A 119 -5.76 44.20 -27.55
N GLY A 120 -6.37 43.29 -26.80
CA GLY A 120 -6.19 43.17 -25.37
C GLY A 120 -4.84 42.53 -25.06
N LYS A 121 -3.78 43.35 -24.93
CA LYS A 121 -2.45 42.98 -24.36
C LYS A 121 -1.65 41.84 -25.01
N TYR A 122 -2.13 41.18 -26.08
CA TYR A 122 -1.46 40.03 -26.68
C TYR A 122 -1.29 40.18 -28.21
N GLU A 123 -0.55 41.19 -28.66
CA GLU A 123 -0.16 41.28 -30.07
C GLU A 123 0.97 40.27 -30.38
N GLY A 124 0.75 39.43 -31.41
CA GLY A 124 1.78 38.51 -31.94
C GLY A 124 1.63 37.02 -31.61
N LEU A 125 0.43 36.52 -31.29
CA LEU A 125 0.22 35.13 -30.90
C LEU A 125 0.15 34.16 -32.11
N THR A 126 1.15 33.31 -32.26
CA THR A 126 1.02 31.96 -32.85
C THR A 126 0.76 30.95 -31.73
N ALA A 127 -0.06 29.93 -32.01
CA ALA A 127 -0.68 29.04 -31.01
C ALA A 127 0.32 28.29 -30.09
N ASN A 128 -0.18 27.88 -28.90
CA ASN A 128 0.46 27.14 -27.80
C ASN A 128 1.41 27.92 -26.88
N ARG A 129 0.84 28.61 -25.89
CA ARG A 129 1.56 29.06 -24.69
C ARG A 129 1.29 28.11 -23.53
N THR A 130 2.30 27.88 -22.70
CA THR A 130 2.17 27.10 -21.46
C THR A 130 2.39 28.04 -20.28
N TYR A 131 1.63 27.90 -19.20
CA TYR A 131 1.86 28.65 -17.96
C TYR A 131 2.38 27.73 -16.86
N ARG A 132 3.14 28.31 -15.93
CA ARG A 132 3.54 27.65 -14.69
C ARG A 132 2.97 28.42 -13.52
N VAL A 133 2.39 27.69 -12.57
CA VAL A 133 1.96 28.22 -11.29
C VAL A 133 2.99 27.80 -10.24
N TYR A 134 3.45 28.78 -9.47
CA TYR A 134 4.37 28.58 -8.35
C TYR A 134 3.60 28.25 -7.06
N ASN A 135 4.28 27.68 -6.08
CA ASN A 135 3.74 27.40 -4.74
C ASN A 135 3.35 28.66 -3.94
N ASP A 136 3.52 29.86 -4.49
CA ASP A 136 3.07 31.13 -3.90
C ASP A 136 1.89 31.74 -4.68
N GLY A 137 1.34 31.01 -5.66
CA GLY A 137 0.26 31.46 -6.53
C GLY A 137 0.71 32.37 -7.70
N THR A 138 2.01 32.67 -7.83
CA THR A 138 2.54 33.46 -8.95
C THR A 138 2.41 32.69 -10.27
N GLN A 139 2.13 33.40 -11.37
CA GLN A 139 2.06 32.80 -12.71
C GLN A 139 3.09 33.40 -13.66
N ASP A 140 3.89 32.52 -14.27
CA ASP A 140 4.76 32.87 -15.39
C ASP A 140 4.27 32.20 -16.69
N TYR A 141 4.36 32.94 -17.80
CA TYR A 141 3.95 32.46 -19.13
C TYR A 141 5.16 32.14 -20.02
N TYR A 142 5.07 31.02 -20.73
CA TYR A 142 6.13 30.47 -21.57
C TYR A 142 5.59 30.08 -22.96
N THR A 143 6.43 30.11 -23.98
CA THR A 143 6.15 29.51 -25.30
C THR A 143 6.90 28.18 -25.41
N GLN A 144 6.22 27.14 -25.87
CA GLN A 144 6.80 25.79 -26.02
C GLN A 144 7.17 25.53 -27.48
N THR A 145 8.40 25.06 -27.73
CA THR A 145 8.77 24.44 -29.02
C THR A 145 8.52 22.93 -28.92
N ALA A 146 8.01 22.30 -29.98
CA ALA A 146 7.52 20.92 -29.99
C ALA A 146 8.48 19.90 -29.34
N LEU A 147 7.95 19.06 -28.44
CA LEU A 147 8.67 17.95 -27.83
C LEU A 147 8.67 16.71 -28.74
N THR A 148 9.83 16.05 -28.83
CA THR A 148 9.92 14.60 -29.11
C THR A 148 10.20 13.86 -27.81
N ALA A 149 9.62 12.66 -27.68
CA ALA A 149 9.70 11.84 -26.47
C ALA A 149 11.16 11.60 -26.04
N GLY A 150 11.46 11.85 -24.76
CA GLY A 150 12.76 11.55 -24.13
C GLY A 150 13.74 12.70 -24.00
N ASN A 151 13.41 13.92 -24.46
CA ASN A 151 14.30 15.08 -24.36
C ASN A 151 13.75 16.23 -23.50
N THR A 152 14.72 16.99 -22.96
CA THR A 152 14.58 18.26 -22.24
C THR A 152 13.71 19.27 -23.01
N ALA A 153 12.65 19.78 -22.39
CA ALA A 153 11.88 20.89 -22.93
C ALA A 153 12.57 22.23 -22.61
N THR A 154 12.85 23.04 -23.63
CA THR A 154 13.24 24.44 -23.43
C THR A 154 11.97 25.27 -23.30
N LEU A 155 11.67 25.75 -22.09
CA LEU A 155 10.63 26.74 -21.88
C LEU A 155 11.26 28.12 -21.88
N GLN A 156 10.94 28.92 -22.89
CA GLN A 156 11.38 30.31 -22.96
C GLN A 156 10.47 31.14 -22.06
N LYS A 157 11.01 31.67 -20.95
CA LYS A 157 10.33 32.76 -20.22
C LYS A 157 10.19 33.91 -21.21
N VAL A 158 9.03 34.58 -21.22
CA VAL A 158 8.88 35.87 -21.89
C VAL A 158 8.95 36.97 -20.83
N PRO A 159 10.09 37.67 -20.69
CA PRO A 159 10.13 38.86 -19.85
C PRO A 159 11.04 39.93 -20.46
N ASN A 160 11.02 40.15 -21.78
CA ASN A 160 12.11 40.90 -22.39
C ASN A 160 13.50 40.30 -21.99
N GLY A 161 13.63 38.97 -21.95
CA GLY A 161 14.87 38.25 -21.61
C GLY A 161 14.74 36.72 -21.52
N THR A 162 15.43 35.99 -22.39
CA THR A 162 15.35 34.52 -22.52
C THR A 162 15.73 33.79 -21.22
N LEU A 163 14.81 32.98 -20.68
CA LEU A 163 15.17 31.92 -19.71
C LEU A 163 15.35 30.61 -20.48
N THR A 164 16.54 30.02 -20.39
CA THR A 164 16.83 28.70 -20.95
C THR A 164 16.78 27.68 -19.82
N ILE A 165 15.75 26.83 -19.79
CA ILE A 165 15.68 25.73 -18.82
C ILE A 165 16.22 24.47 -19.49
N ASN A 166 17.46 24.14 -19.15
CA ASN A 166 18.05 22.83 -19.44
C ASN A 166 17.79 21.94 -18.22
N ASN A 167 17.45 20.66 -18.44
CA ASN A 167 17.11 19.62 -17.44
C ASN A 167 15.75 19.77 -16.72
N VAL A 168 14.66 19.93 -17.47
CA VAL A 168 13.30 19.78 -16.91
C VAL A 168 13.08 18.34 -16.43
N LYS A 169 13.06 18.11 -15.12
CA LYS A 169 12.56 16.85 -14.55
C LYS A 169 11.04 16.94 -14.42
N THR A 170 10.32 16.07 -15.13
CA THR A 170 8.88 15.89 -14.88
C THR A 170 8.69 15.21 -13.53
N ALA A 171 7.79 15.72 -12.71
CA ALA A 171 7.34 15.05 -11.50
C ALA A 171 5.92 14.56 -11.75
N THR A 172 5.64 13.30 -11.44
CA THR A 172 4.28 12.77 -11.43
C THR A 172 3.76 12.84 -9.99
N PHE A 173 2.50 13.20 -9.84
CA PHE A 173 1.80 13.22 -8.55
C PHE A 173 0.83 12.05 -8.47
N ASP A 174 1.27 10.87 -8.87
CA ASP A 174 0.48 9.65 -8.96
C ASP A 174 0.73 8.71 -7.77
N TYR A 175 0.06 7.57 -7.78
CA TYR A 175 0.23 6.55 -6.74
C TYR A 175 1.67 6.03 -6.63
N ALA A 176 2.39 5.90 -7.74
CA ALA A 176 3.75 5.39 -7.70
C ALA A 176 4.68 6.37 -6.98
N GLN A 177 4.53 7.67 -7.25
CA GLN A 177 5.27 8.70 -6.54
C GLN A 177 4.84 8.81 -5.07
N LEU A 178 3.54 8.67 -4.75
CA LEU A 178 3.07 8.62 -3.35
C LEU A 178 3.76 7.49 -2.59
N CYS A 179 3.81 6.29 -3.18
CA CYS A 179 4.49 5.16 -2.54
C CYS A 179 6.00 5.39 -2.39
N ALA A 180 6.63 6.04 -3.38
CA ALA A 180 8.04 6.39 -3.31
C ALA A 180 8.32 7.37 -2.17
N ASP A 181 7.48 8.38 -2.00
CA ASP A 181 7.70 9.41 -0.97
C ASP A 181 7.30 8.94 0.44
N ALA A 182 6.27 8.07 0.55
CA ALA A 182 5.80 7.58 1.83
C ALA A 182 6.56 6.36 2.36
N PHE A 183 7.07 5.50 1.46
CA PHE A 183 7.65 4.20 1.83
C PHE A 183 9.01 3.92 1.18
N ASP A 184 9.63 4.90 0.52
CA ASP A 184 10.88 4.72 -0.26
C ASP A 184 10.74 3.61 -1.34
N ALA A 185 9.54 3.43 -1.88
CA ALA A 185 9.27 2.44 -2.93
C ALA A 185 9.88 2.84 -4.29
N ASP A 186 10.20 1.85 -5.13
CA ASP A 186 10.61 2.08 -6.51
C ASP A 186 9.40 2.57 -7.34
N PRO A 187 9.42 3.79 -7.93
CA PRO A 187 8.34 4.29 -8.76
C PRO A 187 8.06 3.43 -10.00
N ALA A 188 9.04 2.64 -10.48
CA ALA A 188 8.83 1.72 -11.60
C ALA A 188 8.06 0.45 -11.20
N ASN A 189 8.04 0.11 -9.91
CA ASN A 189 7.44 -1.10 -9.36
C ASN A 189 6.65 -0.78 -8.08
N PRO A 190 5.60 0.06 -8.15
CA PRO A 190 4.85 0.43 -6.97
C PRO A 190 4.08 -0.77 -6.38
N PRO A 191 3.79 -0.77 -5.07
CA PRO A 191 3.02 -1.83 -4.44
C PRO A 191 1.66 -2.06 -5.12
N ALA A 192 1.38 -3.30 -5.51
CA ALA A 192 0.16 -3.62 -6.27
C ALA A 192 -1.14 -3.55 -5.43
N ASN A 193 -1.06 -3.71 -4.10
CA ASN A 193 -2.24 -3.68 -3.23
C ASN A 193 -2.60 -2.25 -2.80
N VAL A 194 -3.14 -1.48 -3.74
CA VAL A 194 -3.50 -0.07 -3.56
C VAL A 194 -4.42 0.15 -2.35
N GLN A 195 -5.44 -0.70 -2.18
CA GLN A 195 -6.42 -0.60 -1.10
C GLN A 195 -5.77 -0.66 0.28
N GLU A 196 -4.86 -1.62 0.48
CA GLU A 196 -4.15 -1.80 1.75
C GLU A 196 -3.19 -0.64 2.00
N VAL A 197 -2.45 -0.21 0.98
CA VAL A 197 -1.51 0.91 1.10
C VAL A 197 -2.22 2.20 1.50
N ILE A 198 -3.29 2.55 0.81
CA ILE A 198 -4.06 3.77 1.10
C ILE A 198 -4.72 3.69 2.48
N THR A 199 -5.30 2.54 2.83
CA THR A 199 -5.89 2.36 4.16
C THR A 199 -4.85 2.53 5.26
N ASN A 200 -3.66 1.95 5.08
CA ASN A 200 -2.58 2.05 6.06
C ASN A 200 -2.04 3.48 6.17
N LEU A 201 -1.91 4.21 5.06
CA LEU A 201 -1.54 5.62 5.06
C LEU A 201 -2.57 6.45 5.85
N ILE A 202 -3.85 6.31 5.56
CA ILE A 202 -4.92 7.03 6.26
C ILE A 202 -4.90 6.74 7.76
N LYS A 203 -4.65 5.48 8.14
CA LYS A 203 -4.59 5.07 9.55
C LYS A 203 -3.33 5.50 10.27
N SER A 204 -2.22 5.75 9.57
CA SER A 204 -0.99 6.24 10.22
C SER A 204 -1.18 7.66 10.77
N GLY A 205 -2.14 8.41 10.21
CA GLY A 205 -2.42 9.80 10.57
C GLY A 205 -1.43 10.79 9.95
N ASP A 206 -0.51 10.34 9.10
CA ASP A 206 0.48 11.20 8.43
C ASP A 206 -0.05 11.83 7.13
N VAL A 207 -1.28 11.49 6.74
CA VAL A 207 -1.93 11.99 5.53
C VAL A 207 -3.23 12.69 5.87
N THR A 208 -3.57 13.66 5.03
CA THR A 208 -4.90 14.27 4.99
C THR A 208 -5.52 13.98 3.63
N LEU A 209 -6.85 14.04 3.55
CA LEU A 209 -7.55 13.85 2.28
C LEU A 209 -7.95 15.21 1.75
N VAL A 210 -7.87 15.39 0.43
CA VAL A 210 -8.29 16.62 -0.24
C VAL A 210 -9.44 16.30 -1.17
N GLN A 211 -10.56 17.01 -1.00
CA GLN A 211 -11.71 16.89 -1.87
C GLN A 211 -11.52 17.73 -3.14
N ALA A 212 -11.99 17.21 -4.28
CA ALA A 212 -11.98 17.93 -5.53
C ALA A 212 -12.86 19.19 -5.49
N ARG A 213 -12.40 20.23 -6.17
CA ARG A 213 -13.15 21.44 -6.49
C ARG A 213 -14.25 21.12 -7.53
N LYS A 214 -15.14 22.09 -7.74
CA LYS A 214 -16.21 21.99 -8.75
C LYS A 214 -15.71 21.89 -10.20
N ASP A 215 -14.45 22.23 -10.44
CA ASP A 215 -13.79 22.15 -11.74
C ASP A 215 -12.96 20.86 -11.90
N ASP A 216 -13.18 19.87 -11.02
CA ASP A 216 -12.47 18.57 -10.96
C ASP A 216 -10.96 18.69 -10.69
N THR A 217 -10.49 19.83 -10.18
CA THR A 217 -9.11 20.01 -9.71
C THR A 217 -9.00 19.82 -8.19
N PHE A 218 -7.82 19.47 -7.70
CA PHE A 218 -7.55 19.39 -6.26
C PHE A 218 -6.85 20.65 -5.79
N ALA A 219 -7.26 21.19 -4.64
CA ALA A 219 -6.52 22.26 -3.98
C ALA A 219 -5.14 21.74 -3.55
N VAL A 220 -4.12 22.59 -3.65
CA VAL A 220 -2.77 22.31 -3.17
C VAL A 220 -2.44 23.21 -1.98
N GLU A 221 -1.49 22.83 -1.12
CA GLU A 221 -1.16 23.62 0.09
C GLU A 221 -0.79 25.08 -0.19
N SER A 222 -0.32 25.40 -1.40
CA SER A 222 -0.06 26.77 -1.82
C SER A 222 -1.30 27.63 -2.03
N ASP A 223 -2.47 27.00 -2.12
CA ASP A 223 -3.73 27.69 -2.36
C ASP A 223 -4.30 28.22 -1.04
N ASN A 224 -4.73 29.49 -1.05
CA ASN A 224 -5.30 30.13 0.15
C ASN A 224 -6.60 29.46 0.64
N ASP A 225 -7.26 28.65 -0.19
CA ASP A 225 -8.50 27.95 0.10
C ASP A 225 -8.29 26.45 0.44
N PHE A 226 -7.05 25.96 0.55
CA PHE A 226 -6.73 24.56 0.82
C PHE A 226 -7.53 23.96 1.99
N ASN A 227 -7.56 24.65 3.13
CA ASN A 227 -8.25 24.21 4.35
C ASN A 227 -9.76 23.99 4.19
N ILE A 228 -10.38 24.49 3.11
CA ILE A 228 -11.81 24.29 2.82
C ILE A 228 -12.04 22.91 2.18
N PHE A 229 -11.04 22.38 1.49
CA PHE A 229 -11.10 21.11 0.77
C PHE A 229 -10.45 19.96 1.54
N GLU A 230 -9.68 20.28 2.58
CA GLU A 230 -9.15 19.29 3.51
C GLU A 230 -10.29 18.52 4.20
N THR A 231 -10.16 17.20 4.24
CA THR A 231 -11.16 16.29 4.78
C THR A 231 -10.51 15.03 5.36
N SER A 232 -11.32 14.19 5.99
CA SER A 232 -10.90 12.92 6.57
C SER A 232 -12.01 11.87 6.42
N VAL A 233 -11.64 10.60 6.60
CA VAL A 233 -12.62 9.50 6.63
C VAL A 233 -13.65 9.68 7.76
N ALA A 234 -13.28 10.34 8.86
CA ALA A 234 -14.18 10.58 9.98
C ALA A 234 -15.19 11.72 9.74
N THR A 235 -14.82 12.72 8.93
CA THR A 235 -15.63 13.93 8.71
C THR A 235 -16.41 13.90 7.40
N ASN A 236 -16.00 13.08 6.44
CA ASN A 236 -16.62 13.01 5.12
C ASN A 236 -17.69 11.90 5.06
N THR A 237 -18.91 12.25 4.64
CA THR A 237 -20.00 11.27 4.50
C THR A 237 -19.84 10.33 3.30
N GLY A 238 -18.99 10.70 2.34
CA GLY A 238 -18.69 9.92 1.15
C GLY A 238 -17.55 8.92 1.35
N LEU A 239 -16.98 8.81 2.55
CA LEU A 239 -15.94 7.87 2.90
C LEU A 239 -16.37 7.06 4.12
N GLN A 240 -15.98 5.79 4.17
CA GLN A 240 -16.27 4.94 5.33
C GLN A 240 -15.17 3.91 5.57
N GLU A 241 -14.95 3.59 6.84
CA GLU A 241 -14.10 2.48 7.26
C GLU A 241 -14.98 1.25 7.56
N VAL A 242 -14.66 0.13 6.91
CA VAL A 242 -15.44 -1.12 7.02
C VAL A 242 -14.48 -2.28 7.24
N THR A 243 -14.88 -3.27 8.03
CA THR A 243 -14.12 -4.53 8.19
C THR A 243 -13.91 -5.21 6.82
N ASP A 244 -12.69 -5.66 6.55
CA ASP A 244 -12.39 -6.38 5.32
C ASP A 244 -12.91 -7.82 5.39
N THR A 245 -14.18 -7.99 5.01
CA THR A 245 -14.84 -9.30 5.00
C THR A 245 -14.12 -10.34 4.14
N THR A 246 -13.34 -9.93 3.14
CA THR A 246 -12.59 -10.87 2.28
C THR A 246 -11.33 -11.37 2.99
N ALA A 247 -10.62 -10.48 3.69
CA ALA A 247 -9.50 -10.84 4.54
C ALA A 247 -9.93 -11.76 5.68
N VAL A 248 -11.06 -11.45 6.33
CA VAL A 248 -11.65 -12.28 7.40
C VAL A 248 -11.95 -13.69 6.90
N LYS A 249 -12.65 -13.83 5.76
CA LYS A 249 -12.97 -15.14 5.18
C LYS A 249 -11.72 -15.95 4.83
N LYS A 250 -10.70 -15.29 4.29
CA LYS A 250 -9.42 -15.94 3.96
C LYS A 250 -8.68 -16.39 5.22
N ALA A 251 -8.71 -15.57 6.28
CA ALA A 251 -8.10 -15.90 7.55
C ALA A 251 -8.83 -17.03 8.27
N GLU A 252 -10.17 -17.04 8.25
CA GLU A 252 -10.99 -18.11 8.79
C GLU A 252 -10.67 -19.45 8.12
N ALA A 253 -10.63 -19.49 6.79
CA ALA A 253 -10.28 -20.70 6.04
C ALA A 253 -8.84 -21.17 6.33
N LYS A 254 -7.89 -20.23 6.49
CA LYS A 254 -6.50 -20.56 6.85
C LYS A 254 -6.40 -21.10 8.28
N TYR A 255 -7.07 -20.45 9.22
CA TYR A 255 -7.14 -20.85 10.62
C TYR A 255 -7.69 -22.28 10.74
N GLU A 256 -8.83 -22.56 10.09
CA GLU A 256 -9.41 -23.91 10.10
C GLU A 256 -8.45 -24.95 9.52
N ALA A 257 -7.82 -24.64 8.38
CA ALA A 257 -6.88 -25.54 7.73
C ALA A 257 -5.62 -25.81 8.56
N ASP A 258 -5.05 -24.78 9.19
CA ASP A 258 -3.82 -24.89 9.97
C ASP A 258 -4.09 -25.52 11.33
N MET A 259 -5.20 -25.19 12.00
CA MET A 259 -5.61 -25.86 13.23
C MET A 259 -5.86 -27.36 13.00
N LYS A 260 -6.51 -27.73 11.89
CA LYS A 260 -6.70 -29.13 11.53
C LYS A 260 -5.38 -29.88 11.31
N LYS A 261 -4.34 -29.22 10.78
CA LYS A 261 -3.00 -29.84 10.65
C LYS A 261 -2.37 -30.02 12.02
N ILE A 262 -2.48 -29.04 12.91
CA ILE A 262 -1.98 -29.11 14.28
C ILE A 262 -2.66 -30.25 15.03
N ASP A 263 -4.00 -30.32 15.01
CA ASP A 263 -4.77 -31.40 15.63
C ASP A 263 -4.36 -32.79 15.13
N ASN A 264 -4.12 -32.94 13.82
CA ASN A 264 -3.69 -34.20 13.24
C ASN A 264 -2.28 -34.60 13.69
N LYS A 265 -1.37 -33.63 13.83
CA LYS A 265 -0.02 -33.87 14.37
C LYS A 265 -0.07 -34.22 15.85
N ASP A 266 -0.86 -33.50 16.64
CA ASP A 266 -1.00 -33.75 18.07
C ASP A 266 -1.56 -35.14 18.36
N ARG A 267 -2.61 -35.56 17.65
CA ARG A 267 -3.13 -36.94 17.71
C ARG A 267 -2.09 -37.98 17.35
N LYS A 268 -1.26 -37.71 16.34
CA LYS A 268 -0.19 -38.62 15.95
C LYS A 268 0.86 -38.72 17.05
N TYR A 269 1.25 -37.61 17.65
CA TYR A 269 2.20 -37.60 18.75
C TYR A 269 1.67 -38.28 20.00
N ASP A 270 0.39 -38.11 20.34
CA ASP A 270 -0.25 -38.87 21.42
C ASP A 270 -0.20 -40.38 21.17
N SER A 271 -0.51 -40.80 19.94
CA SER A 271 -0.42 -42.21 19.55
C SER A 271 1.01 -42.75 19.62
N ASP A 272 1.99 -41.96 19.15
CA ASP A 272 3.41 -42.34 19.16
C ASP A 272 3.95 -42.41 20.60
N ILE A 273 3.56 -41.49 21.49
CA ILE A 273 3.91 -41.52 22.92
C ILE A 273 3.29 -42.74 23.59
N ALA A 274 2.01 -43.02 23.36
CA ALA A 274 1.35 -44.20 23.94
C ALA A 274 2.00 -45.52 23.48
N ALA A 275 2.44 -45.60 22.22
CA ALA A 275 3.20 -46.73 21.71
C ALA A 275 4.57 -46.85 22.41
N LEU A 276 5.31 -45.74 22.55
CA LEU A 276 6.60 -45.70 23.25
C LEU A 276 6.48 -46.07 24.73
N GLU A 277 5.41 -45.65 25.43
CA GLU A 277 5.14 -46.07 26.81
C GLU A 277 4.84 -47.56 26.92
N THR A 278 4.08 -48.11 25.97
CA THR A 278 3.81 -49.54 25.90
C THR A 278 5.10 -50.34 25.68
N GLU A 279 5.96 -49.91 24.76
CA GLU A 279 7.28 -50.50 24.52
C GLU A 279 8.17 -50.42 25.78
N ARG A 280 8.18 -49.27 26.46
CA ARG A 280 8.93 -49.07 27.70
C ARG A 280 8.45 -50.01 28.81
N ASN A 281 7.15 -50.19 28.96
CA ASN A 281 6.56 -51.07 29.97
C ASN A 281 6.84 -52.55 29.67
N ALA A 282 6.81 -52.96 28.40
CA ALA A 282 7.20 -54.30 27.98
C ALA A 282 8.67 -54.59 28.30
N ILE A 283 9.58 -53.66 28.01
CA ILE A 283 11.01 -53.79 28.34
C ILE A 283 11.27 -53.92 29.84
N LYS A 284 10.47 -53.26 30.69
CA LYS A 284 10.60 -53.36 32.15
C LYS A 284 10.12 -54.70 32.72
N GLN A 285 9.31 -55.45 31.97
CA GLN A 285 8.76 -56.74 32.38
C GLN A 285 9.61 -57.94 31.88
N GLU A 286 10.59 -57.71 30.99
CA GLU A 286 11.58 -58.71 30.53
C GLU A 286 12.78 -58.85 31.48
#